data_AF-A0A0V0T1N9-F1
#
_entry.id   AF-A0A0V0T1N9-F1
#
_cell.length_a   1.000
_cell.length_b   1.000
_cell.length_c   1.000
_cell.angle_alpha   90.00
_cell.angle_beta   90.00
_cell.angle_gamma   90.00
#
_symmetry.space_group_name_H-M   'P 1'
#
loop_
_entity.id
_entity.type
_entity.pdbx_description
1 polymer ?
#
loop_
_entity_poly.entity_id
_entity_poly.type
_entity_poly.pdbx_seq_one_letter_code
_entity_poly.pdbx_strand_id
1 'polypeptide(L)' 'MKNSKSRTTFADNSENRPILIKKCENNTIFKKTAKKIRFLLKNSKNTTIFADNSEYRTILGENCENNTIFDEKQQ' A
#
# COMPACT_ATOMS: atom_id res chain seq x y z
N MET A 1 13.15 -4.06 -5.63
CA MET A 1 12.94 -4.61 -4.27
C MET A 1 13.18 -6.12 -4.35
N LYS A 2 14.22 -6.64 -3.68
CA LYS A 2 14.47 -8.10 -3.54
C LYS A 2 13.30 -8.72 -2.75
N ASN A 3 12.89 -9.93 -3.11
CA ASN A 3 11.84 -10.70 -2.43
C ASN A 3 11.99 -10.56 -0.90
N SER A 4 10.89 -10.28 -0.22
CA SER A 4 10.89 -10.06 1.23
C SER A 4 9.72 -10.81 1.84
N LYS A 5 10.02 -11.66 2.82
CA LYS A 5 9.06 -12.51 3.54
C LYS A 5 8.27 -11.76 4.61
N SER A 6 8.76 -10.60 5.07
CA SER A 6 8.06 -9.68 5.97
C SER A 6 8.73 -8.31 5.91
N ARG A 7 7.96 -7.24 5.72
CA ARG A 7 8.45 -5.87 5.73
C ARG A 7 7.37 -4.89 6.17
N THR A 8 7.78 -3.88 6.92
CA THR A 8 6.97 -2.68 7.15
C THR A 8 7.52 -1.55 6.28
N THR A 9 6.68 -0.94 5.45
CA THR A 9 7.07 0.19 4.60
C THR A 9 6.33 1.45 5.04
N PHE A 10 7.07 2.48 5.39
CA PHE A 10 6.57 3.84 5.61
C PHE A 10 6.85 4.67 4.38
N ALA A 11 5.82 5.32 3.83
CA ALA A 11 5.98 6.23 2.70
C ALA A 11 5.50 7.62 3.11
N ASP A 12 6.43 8.58 3.13
CA ASP A 12 6.20 9.97 3.56
C ASP A 12 5.14 10.71 2.73
N ASN A 13 4.65 11.84 3.25
CA ASN A 13 3.62 12.76 2.71
C ASN A 13 3.94 13.41 1.35
N SER A 14 4.81 12.80 0.55
CA SER A 14 5.01 13.18 -0.85
C SER A 14 3.69 13.08 -1.61
N GLU A 15 3.21 14.23 -2.08
CA GLU A 15 2.00 14.31 -2.89
C GLU A 15 2.16 13.44 -4.15
N ASN A 16 1.14 12.63 -4.42
CA ASN A 16 0.98 11.93 -5.69
C ASN A 16 2.07 10.87 -6.02
N ARG A 17 2.79 10.36 -5.01
CA ARG A 17 3.83 9.33 -5.23
C ARG A 17 3.23 7.91 -5.19
N PRO A 18 3.38 7.10 -6.26
CA PRO A 18 2.94 5.71 -6.25
C PRO A 18 3.87 4.83 -5.40
N ILE A 19 3.27 3.89 -4.67
CA ILE A 19 3.98 2.87 -3.90
C ILE A 19 3.90 1.55 -4.66
N LEU A 20 5.06 0.99 -5.00
CA LEU A 20 5.17 -0.25 -5.75
C LEU A 20 5.64 -1.39 -4.85
N ILE A 21 4.79 -2.42 -4.70
CA ILE A 21 5.09 -3.63 -3.95
C ILE A 21 5.08 -4.82 -4.90
N LYS A 22 6.18 -5.57 -4.96
CA LYS A 22 6.35 -6.73 -5.84
C LYS A 22 6.91 -7.91 -5.06
N LYS A 23 6.35 -9.12 -5.29
CA LYS A 23 6.89 -10.39 -4.76
C LYS A 23 7.11 -10.35 -3.24
N CYS A 24 6.07 -9.97 -2.53
CA CYS A 24 6.09 -9.59 -1.13
C CYS A 24 5.08 -10.44 -0.35
N GLU A 25 5.52 -11.08 0.73
CA GLU A 25 4.65 -11.85 1.64
C GLU A 25 4.66 -11.20 3.03
N ASN A 26 3.51 -11.21 3.72
CA ASN A 26 3.35 -10.72 5.10
C ASN A 26 3.87 -9.27 5.29
N ASN A 27 3.37 -8.33 4.49
CA ASN A 27 3.82 -6.94 4.53
C ASN A 27 2.77 -6.02 5.12
N THR A 28 3.22 -5.01 5.84
CA THR A 28 2.37 -3.93 6.30
C THR A 28 2.86 -2.62 5.70
N ILE A 29 1.98 -1.86 5.07
CA ILE A 29 2.33 -0.58 4.44
C ILE A 29 1.50 0.51 5.07
N PHE A 30 2.19 1.55 5.55
CA PHE A 30 1.59 2.75 6.06
C PHE A 30 1.90 3.91 5.13
N LYS A 31 0.85 4.50 4.56
CA LYS A 31 0.96 5.75 3.80
C LYS A 31 0.21 6.83 4.55
N LYS A 32 0.96 7.84 4.97
CA LYS A 32 0.43 9.03 5.62
C LYS A 32 -0.11 10.01 4.58
N THR A 33 -0.99 10.90 5.05
CA THR A 33 -1.76 11.91 4.34
C THR A 33 -1.10 12.43 3.06
N ALA A 34 -1.80 12.28 1.94
CA ALA A 34 -1.43 12.89 0.67
C ALA A 34 -2.71 13.18 -0.12
N LYS A 35 -2.72 14.22 -0.96
CA LYS A 35 -3.90 14.52 -1.80
C LYS A 35 -4.32 13.32 -2.66
N LYS A 36 -3.34 12.56 -3.15
CA LYS A 36 -3.55 11.38 -3.98
C LYS A 36 -2.58 10.26 -3.62
N ILE A 37 -3.14 9.09 -3.35
CA ILE A 37 -2.38 7.89 -3.00
C ILE A 37 -2.63 6.82 -4.05
N ARG A 38 -1.54 6.16 -4.48
CA ARG A 38 -1.59 5.05 -5.44
C ARG A 38 -0.77 3.88 -4.93
N PHE A 39 -1.37 2.70 -4.84
CA PHE A 39 -0.67 1.45 -4.57
C PHE A 39 -0.74 0.55 -5.79
N LEU A 40 0.41 -0.02 -6.17
CA LEU A 40 0.51 -1.06 -7.16
C LEU A 40 1.13 -2.31 -6.53
N LEU A 41 0.32 -3.36 -6.41
CA LEU A 41 0.71 -4.65 -5.85
C LEU A 41 0.79 -5.69 -6.96
N LYS A 42 1.88 -6.45 -7.01
CA LYS A 42 2.05 -7.53 -7.99
C LYS A 42 2.68 -8.75 -7.33
N ASN A 43 2.03 -9.91 -7.46
CA ASN A 43 2.48 -11.18 -6.88
C ASN A 43 2.72 -11.05 -5.36
N SER A 44 1.79 -10.41 -4.64
CA SER A 44 1.92 -10.16 -3.20
C SER A 44 0.87 -10.95 -2.41
N LYS A 45 1.26 -11.48 -1.26
CA LYS A 45 0.37 -12.23 -0.36
C LYS A 45 0.36 -11.62 1.03
N ASN A 46 -0.76 -11.74 1.75
CA ASN A 46 -0.85 -11.36 3.17
C ASN A 46 -0.37 -9.91 3.41
N THR A 47 -0.75 -9.00 2.51
CA THR A 47 -0.34 -7.60 2.58
C THR A 47 -1.45 -6.75 3.18
N THR A 48 -1.13 -6.02 4.23
CA THR A 48 -2.01 -5.04 4.88
C THR A 48 -1.60 -3.64 4.48
N ILE A 49 -2.55 -2.84 4.00
CA ILE A 49 -2.33 -1.45 3.59
C ILE A 49 -3.19 -0.52 4.45
N PHE A 50 -2.55 0.49 5.02
CA PHE A 50 -3.17 1.63 5.68
C PHE A 50 -2.97 2.87 4.82
N ALA A 51 -4.06 3.42 4.29
CA ALA A 51 -4.07 4.53 3.34
C ALA A 51 -4.84 5.74 3.90
N ASP A 52 -4.21 6.44 4.83
CA ASP A 52 -4.87 7.50 5.60
C ASP A 52 -5.01 8.82 4.84
N ASN A 53 -6.18 9.44 5.03
CA ASN A 53 -6.47 10.85 4.73
C ASN A 53 -5.99 11.34 3.34
N SER A 54 -6.68 10.92 2.29
CA SER A 54 -6.43 11.37 0.92
C SER A 54 -7.72 11.63 0.17
N GLU A 55 -7.71 12.63 -0.72
CA GLU A 55 -8.88 12.94 -1.56
C GLU A 55 -9.12 11.84 -2.60
N TYR A 56 -8.03 11.28 -3.15
CA TYR A 56 -8.08 10.26 -4.19
C TYR A 56 -7.20 9.06 -3.86
N ARG A 57 -7.80 7.87 -3.88
CA ARG A 57 -7.10 6.59 -3.67
C ARG A 57 -7.27 5.68 -4.87
N THR A 58 -6.19 4.99 -5.23
CA THR A 58 -6.24 3.92 -6.22
C THR A 58 -5.35 2.79 -5.75
N ILE A 59 -5.91 1.58 -5.69
CA ILE A 59 -5.17 0.37 -5.37
C ILE A 59 -5.38 -0.60 -6.52
N LEU A 60 -4.29 -1.04 -7.14
CA LEU A 60 -4.30 -2.05 -8.18
C LEU A 60 -3.51 -3.26 -7.69
N GLY A 61 -4.17 -4.42 -7.63
CA GLY A 61 -3.56 -5.70 -7.29
C GLY A 61 -3.59 -6.66 -8.47
N GLU A 62 -2.42 -7.16 -8.88
CA GLU A 62 -2.28 -8.21 -9.89
C GLU A 62 -1.73 -9.47 -9.21
N ASN A 63 -2.43 -10.60 -9.38
CA ASN A 63 -2.04 -11.90 -8.80
C ASN A 63 -1.73 -11.79 -7.29
N CYS A 64 -2.71 -11.31 -6.54
CA CYS A 64 -2.59 -11.01 -5.12
C CYS A 64 -3.55 -11.87 -4.31
N GLU A 65 -3.17 -12.26 -3.09
CA GLU A 65 -3.94 -13.20 -2.26
C GLU A 65 -3.95 -12.75 -0.79
N ASN A 66 -5.10 -12.83 -0.11
CA ASN A 66 -5.26 -12.52 1.31
C ASN A 66 -4.75 -11.12 1.72
N ASN A 67 -5.01 -10.11 0.90
CA ASN A 67 -4.62 -8.73 1.20
C ASN A 67 -5.77 -7.98 1.87
N THR A 68 -5.43 -7.13 2.83
CA THR A 68 -6.38 -6.28 3.57
C THR A 68 -6.06 -4.82 3.33
N ILE A 69 -7.09 -4.02 3.07
CA ILE A 69 -6.97 -2.59 2.85
C ILE A 69 -7.83 -1.87 3.88
N PHE A 70 -7.20 -1.03 4.69
CA PHE A 70 -7.87 -0.09 5.56
C PHE A 70 -7.94 1.27 4.85
N ASP A 71 -9.13 1.60 4.39
CA ASP A 71 -9.48 2.87 3.78
C ASP A 71 -10.36 3.65 4.77
N GLU A 72 -9.70 4.42 5.63
CA GLU A 72 -10.38 5.30 6.58
C GLU A 72 -10.38 6.74 6.04
N LYS A 73 -11.56 7.35 6.01
CA LYS A 73 -11.69 8.81 5.94
C LYS A 73 -11.86 9.28 7.37
N GLN A 74 -10.85 9.95 7.92
CA GLN A 74 -11.06 10.68 9.16
C GLN A 74 -12.06 11.80 8.87
N GLN A 75 -13.20 11.77 9.56
CA GLN A 75 -14.25 12.79 9.50
C GLN A 75 -13.80 14.08 10.17
#